data_AF-A0A165S397-F1
#
_entry.id   AF-A0A165S397-F1
#
_cell.length_a   1.000
_cell.length_b   1.000
_cell.length_c   1.000
_cell.angle_alpha   90.00
_cell.angle_beta   90.00
_cell.angle_gamma   90.00
#
_symmetry.space_group_name_H-M   'P 1'
#
loop_
_entity.id
_entity.type
_entity.pdbx_description
1 polymer ?
#
loop_
_entity_poly.entity_id
_entity_poly.type
_entity_poly.pdbx_seq_one_letter_code
_entity_poly.pdbx_strand_id
1 'polypeptide(L)'
;MTHETQDLRNISVTRGIGFTVALLVRDRLALPVADDVPALVPRVTVEALPRDEAAALAAEWRGWWERLAEAPTGRVVRPASERLAMVFDAVVDEARAWEEQMVRPSSFLSEADLPPGYVPEPIGDPDVPVVYDVELVPVGGAWHRDLGPHRLLVSVGTWEDPAAMDALLRPRIERLQSRALPIPHVAPQTWRMVVDGQVFTVKDRPHEPGSYDFHWENGPIEGYGFSIGTSTREPLSEDALRREIRGFVGGHES
;
A
#
# COMPACT_ATOMS: atom_id res chain seq x y z
N MET A 1 -26.80 9.06 -4.84
CA MET A 1 -26.12 8.26 -3.80
C MET A 1 -24.64 8.40 -4.06
N THR A 2 -23.95 9.08 -3.16
CA THR A 2 -22.53 9.39 -3.26
C THR A 2 -21.73 8.11 -3.08
N HIS A 3 -20.87 7.84 -4.06
CA HIS A 3 -19.96 6.71 -4.11
C HIS A 3 -18.93 6.84 -2.98
N GLU A 4 -19.18 6.19 -1.83
CA GLU A 4 -18.15 6.00 -0.81
C GLU A 4 -17.19 4.93 -1.31
N THR A 5 -16.13 5.41 -1.96
CA THR A 5 -14.91 4.63 -2.14
C THR A 5 -14.48 4.18 -0.76
N GLN A 6 -14.41 2.86 -0.55
CA GLN A 6 -14.01 2.24 0.71
C GLN A 6 -12.77 2.95 1.24
N ASP A 7 -12.86 3.47 2.47
CA ASP A 7 -11.88 4.40 3.02
C ASP A 7 -10.61 3.65 3.49
N LEU A 8 -9.86 3.11 2.52
CA LEU A 8 -8.62 2.38 2.69
C LEU A 8 -7.44 3.30 3.04
N ARG A 9 -7.68 4.41 3.75
CA ARG A 9 -6.69 5.49 4.03
C ARG A 9 -5.40 5.03 4.74
N ASN A 10 -5.32 3.74 5.03
CA ASN A 10 -4.45 3.09 5.98
C ASN A 10 -3.86 1.75 5.47
N ILE A 11 -4.30 1.22 4.32
CA ILE A 11 -3.70 0.02 3.70
C ILE A 11 -2.91 0.43 2.47
N SER A 12 -1.59 0.28 2.54
CA SER A 12 -0.66 0.54 1.45
C SER A 12 -0.43 -0.76 0.69
N VAL A 13 -0.81 -0.80 -0.58
CA VAL A 13 -0.66 -1.97 -1.43
C VAL A 13 0.47 -1.70 -2.39
N THR A 14 1.48 -2.56 -2.35
CA THR A 14 2.67 -2.43 -3.17
C THR A 14 3.01 -3.74 -3.84
N ARG A 15 3.93 -3.60 -4.78
CA ARG A 15 4.54 -4.67 -5.54
C ARG A 15 5.69 -5.28 -4.74
N GLY A 16 5.65 -6.58 -4.51
CA GLY A 16 6.66 -7.32 -3.76
C GLY A 16 7.92 -7.61 -4.57
N ILE A 17 8.46 -6.62 -5.31
CA ILE A 17 9.49 -6.83 -6.33
C ILE A 17 10.72 -7.60 -5.81
N GLY A 18 11.18 -7.31 -4.58
CA GLY A 18 12.31 -8.03 -3.99
C GLY A 18 12.03 -9.54 -3.83
N PHE A 19 10.81 -9.89 -3.40
CA PHE A 19 10.36 -11.26 -3.28
C PHE A 19 10.12 -11.92 -4.64
N THR A 20 9.52 -11.20 -5.60
CA THR A 20 9.33 -11.71 -6.97
C THR A 20 10.67 -12.07 -7.62
N VAL A 21 11.70 -11.22 -7.47
CA VAL A 21 13.05 -11.53 -7.97
C VAL A 21 13.63 -12.76 -7.27
N ALA A 22 13.48 -12.86 -5.95
CA ALA A 22 13.98 -14.02 -5.22
C ALA A 22 13.30 -15.32 -5.66
N LEU A 23 11.99 -15.31 -5.87
CA LEU A 23 11.24 -16.44 -6.41
C LEU A 23 11.69 -16.80 -7.84
N LEU A 24 11.96 -15.79 -8.67
CA LEU A 24 12.44 -16.02 -10.03
C LEU A 24 13.81 -16.69 -10.03
N VAL A 25 14.73 -16.23 -9.16
CA VAL A 25 16.04 -16.87 -8.96
C VAL A 25 15.88 -18.31 -8.45
N ARG A 26 14.99 -18.55 -7.48
CA ARG A 26 14.70 -19.90 -6.96
C ARG A 26 14.24 -20.83 -8.06
N ASP A 27 13.24 -20.41 -8.82
CA ASP A 27 12.61 -21.23 -9.86
C ASP A 27 13.59 -21.44 -11.03
N ARG A 28 14.37 -20.43 -11.42
CA ARG A 28 15.41 -20.52 -12.47
C ARG A 28 16.57 -21.43 -12.14
N LEU A 29 16.82 -21.67 -10.86
CA LEU A 29 17.88 -22.56 -10.40
C LEU A 29 17.34 -23.92 -9.91
N ALA A 30 16.02 -24.12 -9.98
CA ALA A 30 15.32 -25.28 -9.45
C ALA A 30 15.76 -25.62 -8.00
N LEU A 31 15.90 -24.59 -7.15
CA LEU A 31 16.43 -24.77 -5.80
C LEU A 31 15.48 -25.62 -4.96
N PRO A 32 15.98 -26.66 -4.25
CA PRO A 32 15.19 -27.50 -3.36
C PRO A 32 14.93 -26.77 -2.03
N VAL A 33 14.03 -25.79 -2.05
CA VAL A 33 13.52 -25.13 -0.84
C VAL A 33 12.21 -25.79 -0.39
N ALA A 34 11.81 -25.55 0.85
CA ALA A 34 10.56 -26.10 1.37
C ALA A 34 9.36 -25.62 0.54
N ASP A 35 8.31 -26.44 0.46
CA ASP A 35 7.08 -26.16 -0.30
C ASP A 35 6.19 -25.11 0.39
N ASP A 36 6.70 -24.39 1.39
CA ASP A 36 5.94 -23.37 2.13
C ASP A 36 5.73 -22.10 1.31
N VAL A 37 6.46 -21.91 0.20
CA VAL A 37 6.26 -20.81 -0.74
C VAL A 37 5.94 -21.36 -2.14
N PRO A 38 4.74 -21.14 -2.70
CA PRO A 38 4.36 -21.71 -3.99
C PRO A 38 5.25 -21.23 -5.15
N ALA A 39 5.19 -21.97 -6.26
CA ALA A 39 5.86 -21.61 -7.52
C ALA A 39 5.31 -20.31 -8.12
N LEU A 40 6.15 -19.60 -8.87
CA LEU A 40 5.68 -18.47 -9.67
C LEU A 40 4.63 -18.91 -10.69
N VAL A 41 3.71 -18.00 -10.99
CA VAL A 41 2.74 -18.11 -12.07
C VAL A 41 2.96 -16.95 -13.05
N PRO A 42 3.18 -17.24 -14.34
CA PRO A 42 3.39 -18.56 -14.95
C PRO A 42 4.66 -19.29 -14.45
N ARG A 43 4.67 -20.62 -14.55
CA ARG A 43 5.84 -21.40 -14.11
C ARG A 43 7.05 -21.16 -14.99
N VAL A 44 8.18 -20.94 -14.33
CA VAL A 44 9.49 -20.82 -14.99
C VAL A 44 10.06 -22.22 -15.19
N THR A 45 10.43 -22.56 -16.43
CA THR A 45 10.99 -23.88 -16.76
C THR A 45 12.49 -23.76 -16.98
N VAL A 46 13.28 -24.61 -16.34
CA VAL A 46 14.76 -24.63 -16.43
C VAL A 46 15.33 -26.03 -16.21
N GLU A 47 16.60 -26.18 -16.58
CA GLU A 47 17.39 -27.37 -16.27
C GLU A 47 17.89 -27.34 -14.82
N ALA A 48 17.78 -28.46 -14.12
CA ALA A 48 18.14 -28.55 -12.71
C ALA A 48 19.66 -28.57 -12.52
N LEU A 49 20.13 -27.86 -11.49
CA LEU A 49 21.53 -27.91 -11.07
C LEU A 49 21.89 -29.27 -10.45
N PRO A 50 23.19 -29.63 -10.40
CA PRO A 50 23.66 -30.75 -9.59
C PRO A 50 23.19 -30.62 -8.13
N ARG A 51 22.78 -31.75 -7.54
CA ARG A 51 22.09 -31.78 -6.23
C ARG A 51 22.83 -31.05 -5.11
N ASP A 52 24.15 -31.22 -5.02
CA ASP A 52 24.96 -30.62 -3.95
C ASP A 52 25.10 -29.10 -4.13
N GLU A 53 25.26 -28.62 -5.36
CA GLU A 53 25.27 -27.19 -5.68
C GLU A 53 23.90 -26.56 -5.38
N ALA A 54 22.82 -27.23 -5.79
CA ALA A 54 21.47 -26.77 -5.54
C ALA A 54 21.16 -26.66 -4.04
N ALA A 55 21.62 -27.62 -3.23
CA ALA A 55 21.42 -27.62 -1.78
C ALA A 55 22.17 -26.47 -1.09
N ALA A 56 23.41 -26.18 -1.49
CA ALA A 56 24.19 -25.06 -0.96
C ALA A 56 23.52 -23.72 -1.31
N LEU A 57 23.14 -23.52 -2.57
CA LEU A 57 22.47 -22.31 -3.03
C LEU A 57 21.07 -22.14 -2.41
N ALA A 58 20.34 -23.24 -2.13
CA ALA A 58 19.06 -23.18 -1.43
C ALA A 58 19.19 -22.64 0.01
N ALA A 59 20.28 -22.97 0.71
CA ALA A 59 20.53 -22.42 2.04
C ALA A 59 20.86 -20.92 2.00
N GLU A 60 21.68 -20.50 1.05
CA GLU A 60 21.99 -19.09 0.82
C GLU A 60 20.77 -18.28 0.38
N TRP A 61 19.94 -18.86 -0.48
CA TRP A 61 18.67 -18.27 -0.90
C TRP A 61 17.72 -18.08 0.27
N ARG A 62 17.59 -19.06 1.16
CA ARG A 62 16.77 -18.93 2.38
C ARG A 62 17.26 -17.77 3.26
N GLY A 63 18.57 -17.66 3.46
CA GLY A 63 19.14 -16.51 4.20
C GLY A 63 18.88 -15.17 3.52
N TRP A 64 18.86 -15.12 2.18
CA TRP A 64 18.48 -13.92 1.44
C TRP A 64 16.98 -13.60 1.56
N TRP A 65 16.11 -14.61 1.47
CA TRP A 65 14.67 -14.49 1.62
C TRP A 65 14.28 -13.89 2.98
N GLU A 66 14.90 -14.33 4.07
CA GLU A 66 14.67 -13.75 5.40
C GLU A 66 15.12 -12.29 5.48
N ARG A 67 16.27 -11.93 4.86
CA ARG A 67 16.71 -10.52 4.82
C ARG A 67 15.76 -9.60 4.04
N LEU A 68 15.00 -10.13 3.07
CA LEU A 68 13.97 -9.35 2.37
C LEU A 68 12.79 -9.03 3.29
N ALA A 69 12.42 -9.94 4.19
CA ALA A 69 11.37 -9.71 5.20
C ALA A 69 11.75 -8.58 6.17
N GLU A 70 13.04 -8.43 6.47
CA GLU A 70 13.56 -7.36 7.33
C GLU A 70 13.78 -6.02 6.60
N ALA A 71 13.83 -6.03 5.27
CA ALA A 71 14.05 -4.82 4.49
C ALA A 71 12.76 -3.97 4.40
N PRO A 72 12.86 -2.63 4.26
CA PRO A 72 11.69 -1.79 4.00
C PRO A 72 10.85 -2.28 2.79
N THR A 73 9.54 -2.06 2.85
CA THR A 73 8.57 -2.38 1.79
C THR A 73 9.03 -1.89 0.41
N GLY A 74 8.90 -2.74 -0.61
CA GLY A 74 9.30 -2.42 -1.99
C GLY A 74 10.82 -2.35 -2.24
N ARG A 75 11.66 -2.55 -1.21
CA ARG A 75 13.12 -2.51 -1.38
C ARG A 75 13.64 -3.81 -1.99
N VAL A 76 14.37 -3.67 -3.09
CA VAL A 76 15.15 -4.77 -3.66
C VAL A 76 16.48 -4.88 -2.93
N VAL A 77 16.75 -6.04 -2.34
CA VAL A 77 18.02 -6.36 -1.67
C VAL A 77 18.77 -7.38 -2.52
N ARG A 78 20.02 -7.09 -2.85
CA ARG A 78 20.89 -8.02 -3.60
C ARG A 78 21.33 -9.19 -2.67
N PRO A 79 21.37 -10.44 -3.17
CA PRO A 79 21.93 -11.55 -2.39
C PRO A 79 23.43 -11.35 -2.14
N ALA A 80 23.92 -11.88 -1.00
CA ALA A 80 25.33 -11.77 -0.64
C ALA A 80 26.22 -12.78 -1.39
N SER A 81 25.66 -13.93 -1.75
CA SER A 81 26.33 -14.96 -2.55
C SER A 81 26.58 -14.47 -3.97
N GLU A 82 27.82 -14.55 -4.46
CA GLU A 82 28.18 -14.15 -5.82
C GLU A 82 27.39 -14.92 -6.88
N ARG A 83 27.17 -16.23 -6.66
CA ARG A 83 26.44 -17.08 -7.60
C ARG A 83 24.98 -16.67 -7.70
N LEU A 84 24.30 -16.47 -6.57
CA LEU A 84 22.93 -15.94 -6.57
C LEU A 84 22.87 -14.52 -7.13
N ALA A 85 23.88 -13.71 -6.87
CA ALA A 85 23.90 -12.32 -7.30
C ALA A 85 24.07 -12.17 -8.81
N MET A 86 24.87 -13.02 -9.44
CA MET A 86 24.96 -13.09 -10.89
C MET A 86 23.61 -13.44 -11.54
N VAL A 87 22.87 -14.39 -10.97
CA VAL A 87 21.54 -14.76 -11.49
C VAL A 87 20.53 -13.65 -11.22
N PHE A 88 20.56 -13.04 -10.02
CA PHE A 88 19.77 -11.86 -9.67
C PHE A 88 19.99 -10.73 -10.70
N ASP A 89 21.24 -10.37 -10.99
CA ASP A 89 21.57 -9.28 -11.92
C ASP A 89 21.06 -9.61 -13.34
N ALA A 90 21.02 -10.89 -13.72
CA ALA A 90 20.51 -11.33 -15.01
C ALA A 90 18.98 -11.33 -15.13
N VAL A 91 18.23 -11.42 -14.01
CA VAL A 91 16.76 -11.58 -14.03
C VAL A 91 16.00 -10.42 -13.40
N VAL A 92 16.67 -9.44 -12.78
CA VAL A 92 16.01 -8.34 -12.07
C VAL A 92 15.11 -7.50 -12.98
N ASP A 93 15.55 -7.22 -14.21
CA ASP A 93 14.74 -6.46 -15.17
C ASP A 93 13.58 -7.31 -15.74
N GLU A 94 13.79 -8.61 -15.93
CA GLU A 94 12.72 -9.54 -16.29
C GLU A 94 11.65 -9.59 -15.20
N ALA A 95 12.06 -9.68 -13.93
CA ALA A 95 11.13 -9.70 -12.79
C ALA A 95 10.31 -8.41 -12.69
N ARG A 96 10.91 -7.24 -12.98
CA ARG A 96 10.17 -5.97 -13.02
C ARG A 96 9.12 -5.97 -14.12
N ALA A 97 9.49 -6.36 -15.34
CA ALA A 97 8.55 -6.46 -16.45
C ALA A 97 7.44 -7.48 -16.17
N TRP A 98 7.80 -8.61 -15.54
CA TRP A 98 6.86 -9.64 -15.14
C TRP A 98 5.84 -9.11 -14.15
N GLU A 99 6.29 -8.40 -13.12
CA GLU A 99 5.41 -7.82 -12.11
C GLU A 99 4.51 -6.72 -12.68
N GLU A 100 5.02 -5.88 -13.59
CA GLU A 100 4.20 -4.89 -14.29
C GLU A 100 3.03 -5.52 -15.07
N GLN A 101 3.23 -6.73 -15.61
CA GLN A 101 2.22 -7.47 -16.36
C GLN A 101 1.26 -8.26 -15.46
N MET A 102 1.81 -8.95 -14.46
CA MET A 102 1.09 -9.94 -13.64
C MET A 102 0.51 -9.38 -12.36
N VAL A 103 1.09 -8.30 -11.84
CA VAL A 103 0.68 -7.65 -10.61
C VAL A 103 0.17 -6.26 -10.96
N ARG A 104 -1.15 -6.18 -11.07
CA ARG A 104 -1.85 -4.91 -11.07
C ARG A 104 -2.22 -4.62 -9.63
N PRO A 105 -1.47 -3.75 -8.92
CA PRO A 105 -1.97 -3.16 -7.70
C PRO A 105 -3.10 -2.20 -8.11
N SER A 106 -4.23 -2.74 -8.53
CA SER A 106 -5.45 -1.96 -8.55
C SER A 106 -5.74 -1.60 -7.12
N SER A 107 -6.02 -0.32 -6.89
CA SER A 107 -6.84 0.12 -5.77
C SER A 107 -7.98 -0.90 -5.62
N PHE A 108 -8.18 -1.40 -4.42
CA PHE A 108 -9.21 -2.39 -4.09
C PHE A 108 -10.48 -2.17 -4.92
N LEU A 109 -10.94 -3.26 -5.52
CA LEU A 109 -12.21 -3.51 -6.21
C LEU A 109 -13.06 -2.24 -6.40
N SER A 110 -13.14 -1.77 -7.65
CA SER A 110 -14.31 -0.98 -8.04
C SER A 110 -15.55 -1.76 -7.60
N GLU A 111 -16.63 -1.08 -7.19
CA GLU A 111 -17.87 -1.73 -6.76
C GLU A 111 -18.37 -2.78 -7.80
N ALA A 112 -17.99 -2.61 -9.07
CA ALA A 112 -18.23 -3.53 -10.17
C ALA A 112 -17.52 -4.91 -10.07
N ASP A 113 -16.42 -5.00 -9.32
CA ASP A 113 -15.62 -6.21 -9.16
C ASP A 113 -15.98 -6.99 -7.87
N LEU A 114 -16.84 -6.42 -7.01
CA LEU A 114 -17.33 -7.07 -5.80
C LEU A 114 -18.40 -8.14 -6.12
N PRO A 115 -18.46 -9.26 -5.38
CA PRO A 115 -19.54 -10.22 -5.51
C PRO A 115 -20.92 -9.54 -5.36
N PRO A 116 -21.95 -9.95 -6.11
CA PRO A 116 -23.28 -9.36 -5.99
C PRO A 116 -23.80 -9.40 -4.55
N GLY A 117 -24.12 -8.22 -3.99
CA GLY A 117 -24.62 -8.08 -2.62
C GLY A 117 -23.54 -8.04 -1.52
N TYR A 118 -22.25 -8.07 -1.89
CA TYR A 118 -21.17 -7.83 -0.95
C TYR A 118 -21.05 -6.34 -0.65
N VAL A 119 -21.36 -5.96 0.60
CA VAL A 119 -21.11 -4.62 1.13
C VAL A 119 -19.88 -4.73 2.03
N PRO A 120 -18.72 -4.19 1.62
CA PRO A 120 -17.54 -4.23 2.45
C PRO A 120 -17.77 -3.38 3.71
N GLU A 121 -17.74 -4.01 4.88
CA GLU A 121 -17.65 -3.27 6.13
C GLU A 121 -16.25 -2.65 6.25
N PRO A 122 -16.12 -1.41 6.77
CA PRO A 122 -14.82 -0.85 7.13
C PRO A 122 -14.04 -1.83 8.00
N ILE A 123 -12.76 -2.05 7.67
CA ILE A 123 -11.91 -2.90 8.48
C ILE A 123 -11.31 -2.06 9.61
N GLY A 124 -11.74 -2.34 10.84
CA GLY A 124 -11.27 -1.65 12.04
C GLY A 124 -11.95 -0.30 12.29
N ASP A 125 -11.47 0.40 13.32
CA ASP A 125 -11.91 1.74 13.71
C ASP A 125 -11.31 2.80 12.78
N PRO A 126 -12.11 3.58 12.01
CA PRO A 126 -11.59 4.62 11.13
C PRO A 126 -10.84 5.74 11.87
N ASP A 127 -11.05 5.88 13.19
CA ASP A 127 -10.49 6.94 14.02
C ASP A 127 -9.10 6.61 14.57
N VAL A 128 -8.67 5.35 14.39
CA VAL A 128 -7.36 4.87 14.84
C VAL A 128 -6.50 4.58 13.61
N PRO A 129 -5.64 5.54 13.18
CA PRO A 129 -4.86 5.36 11.97
C PRO A 129 -3.82 4.26 12.18
N VAL A 130 -3.91 3.24 11.34
CA VAL A 130 -2.95 2.13 11.32
C VAL A 130 -2.45 1.98 9.90
N VAL A 131 -1.17 2.24 9.65
CA VAL A 131 -0.57 1.93 8.35
C VAL A 131 -0.29 0.43 8.31
N TYR A 132 -0.80 -0.24 7.27
CA TYR A 132 -0.60 -1.65 7.00
C TYR A 132 -0.13 -1.85 5.57
N ASP A 133 1.08 -2.39 5.39
CA ASP A 133 1.68 -2.67 4.09
C ASP A 133 1.31 -4.08 3.62
N VAL A 134 0.81 -4.18 2.39
CA VAL A 134 0.57 -5.44 1.70
C VAL A 134 1.44 -5.47 0.44
N GLU A 135 2.31 -6.48 0.33
CA GLU A 135 3.10 -6.73 -0.87
C GLU A 135 2.54 -7.92 -1.65
N LEU A 136 2.37 -7.72 -2.96
CA LEU A 136 1.82 -8.72 -3.86
C LEU A 136 2.94 -9.50 -4.57
N VAL A 137 2.81 -10.83 -4.63
CA VAL A 137 3.70 -11.70 -5.42
C VAL A 137 2.90 -12.62 -6.36
N PRO A 138 3.38 -12.86 -7.59
CA PRO A 138 2.66 -13.67 -8.58
C PRO A 138 2.94 -15.16 -8.37
N VAL A 139 2.50 -15.73 -7.26
CA VAL A 139 2.59 -17.18 -6.96
C VAL A 139 1.24 -17.86 -7.11
N GLY A 140 1.26 -19.18 -7.31
CA GLY A 140 0.06 -19.96 -7.54
C GLY A 140 -0.76 -20.23 -6.29
N GLY A 141 -2.09 -20.16 -6.43
CA GLY A 141 -3.05 -20.48 -5.38
C GLY A 141 -3.18 -19.40 -4.30
N ALA A 142 -4.02 -19.67 -3.30
CA ALA A 142 -4.14 -18.80 -2.14
C ALA A 142 -2.97 -19.03 -1.19
N TRP A 143 -2.20 -17.98 -0.94
CA TRP A 143 -1.02 -18.00 -0.10
C TRP A 143 -0.73 -16.62 0.50
N HIS A 144 -0.23 -16.63 1.74
CA HIS A 144 0.25 -15.43 2.43
C HIS A 144 1.40 -15.78 3.38
N ARG A 145 2.17 -14.77 3.76
CA ARG A 145 3.20 -14.84 4.80
C ARG A 145 3.27 -13.52 5.58
N ASP A 146 3.25 -13.62 6.90
CA ASP A 146 3.50 -12.47 7.76
C ASP A 146 4.98 -12.04 7.67
N LEU A 147 5.22 -10.76 7.36
CA LEU A 147 6.56 -10.16 7.35
C LEU A 147 6.80 -9.29 8.59
N GLY A 148 5.74 -8.98 9.34
CA GLY A 148 5.81 -8.23 10.57
C GLY A 148 4.43 -7.81 11.08
N PRO A 149 4.36 -7.04 12.17
CA PRO A 149 3.08 -6.59 12.73
C PRO A 149 2.28 -5.70 11.77
N HIS A 150 2.95 -4.98 10.87
CA HIS A 150 2.35 -4.02 9.93
C HIS A 150 2.56 -4.41 8.46
N ARG A 151 3.02 -5.64 8.17
CA ARG A 151 3.43 -6.01 6.82
C ARG A 151 3.07 -7.44 6.48
N LEU A 152 2.42 -7.62 5.35
CA LEU A 152 1.96 -8.91 4.84
C LEU A 152 2.42 -9.11 3.40
N LEU A 153 2.95 -10.29 3.11
CA LEU A 153 3.18 -10.75 1.75
C LEU A 153 2.02 -11.64 1.34
N VAL A 154 1.39 -11.39 0.20
CA VAL A 154 0.27 -12.20 -0.30
C VAL A 154 0.45 -12.55 -1.77
N SER A 155 -0.08 -13.71 -2.13
CA SER A 155 -0.29 -14.05 -3.54
C SER A 155 -1.33 -13.11 -4.17
N VAL A 156 -1.21 -12.88 -5.48
CA VAL A 156 -2.26 -12.17 -6.25
C VAL A 156 -3.61 -12.87 -6.11
N GLY A 157 -3.65 -14.21 -6.12
CA GLY A 157 -4.89 -14.97 -5.95
C GLY A 157 -5.55 -14.78 -4.58
N THR A 158 -4.77 -14.62 -3.50
CA THR A 158 -5.32 -14.24 -2.19
C THR A 158 -5.82 -12.81 -2.19
N TRP A 159 -5.09 -11.89 -2.81
CA TRP A 159 -5.47 -10.49 -2.92
C TRP A 159 -6.80 -10.29 -3.66
N GLU A 160 -7.05 -11.08 -4.70
CA GLU A 160 -8.28 -11.06 -5.49
C GLU A 160 -9.49 -11.70 -4.79
N ASP A 161 -9.31 -12.38 -3.65
CA ASP A 161 -10.38 -12.95 -2.83
C ASP A 161 -10.70 -12.01 -1.64
N PRO A 162 -11.81 -11.26 -1.68
CA PRO A 162 -12.14 -10.29 -0.63
C PRO A 162 -12.38 -10.95 0.73
N ALA A 163 -12.96 -12.15 0.76
CA ALA A 163 -13.24 -12.87 1.99
C ALA A 163 -11.95 -13.37 2.64
N ALA A 164 -10.99 -13.83 1.82
CA ALA A 164 -9.66 -14.21 2.30
C ALA A 164 -8.90 -13.00 2.83
N MET A 165 -8.90 -11.87 2.11
CA MET A 165 -8.23 -10.65 2.57
C MET A 165 -8.85 -10.08 3.84
N ASP A 166 -10.19 -10.07 3.98
CA ASP A 166 -10.85 -9.63 5.20
C ASP A 166 -10.45 -10.51 6.39
N ALA A 167 -10.51 -11.83 6.23
CA ALA A 167 -10.11 -12.79 7.27
C ALA A 167 -8.63 -12.63 7.68
N LEU A 168 -7.76 -12.18 6.76
CA LEU A 168 -6.36 -11.89 7.06
C LEU A 168 -6.18 -10.53 7.75
N LEU A 169 -6.76 -9.46 7.21
CA LEU A 169 -6.47 -8.09 7.62
C LEU A 169 -7.21 -7.71 8.90
N ARG A 170 -8.49 -8.09 9.05
CA ARG A 170 -9.34 -7.72 10.19
C ARG A 170 -8.71 -8.00 11.56
N PRO A 171 -8.33 -9.25 11.90
CA PRO A 171 -7.74 -9.53 13.21
C PRO A 171 -6.38 -8.86 13.43
N ARG A 172 -5.70 -8.47 12.35
CA ARG A 172 -4.39 -7.79 12.42
C ARG A 172 -4.58 -6.30 12.69
N ILE A 173 -5.48 -5.64 11.95
CA ILE A 173 -5.82 -4.23 12.13
C ILE A 173 -6.42 -4.01 13.53
N GLU A 174 -7.37 -4.83 13.96
CA GLU A 174 -7.96 -4.72 15.32
C GLU A 174 -6.90 -4.87 16.42
N ARG A 175 -5.92 -5.77 16.25
CA ARG A 175 -4.80 -5.93 17.19
C ARG A 175 -3.88 -4.71 17.21
N LEU A 176 -3.65 -4.07 16.07
CA LEU A 176 -2.85 -2.86 16.00
C LEU A 176 -3.58 -1.67 16.64
N GLN A 177 -4.88 -1.55 16.38
CA GLN A 177 -5.73 -0.49 16.93
C GLN A 177 -5.88 -0.61 18.45
N SER A 178 -6.09 -1.82 18.97
CA SER A 178 -6.15 -2.04 20.43
C SER A 178 -4.85 -1.69 21.17
N ARG A 179 -3.71 -1.59 20.46
CA ARG A 179 -2.42 -1.19 21.00
C ARG A 179 -2.08 0.27 20.72
N ALA A 180 -2.71 0.88 19.72
CA ALA A 180 -2.60 2.30 19.45
C ALA A 180 -3.33 3.06 20.56
N LEU A 181 -2.70 4.10 21.08
CA LEU A 181 -3.44 5.07 21.89
C LEU A 181 -4.45 5.73 20.95
N PRO A 182 -5.73 5.84 21.32
CA PRO A 182 -6.67 6.60 20.53
C PRO A 182 -6.11 8.01 20.34
N ILE A 183 -6.07 8.48 19.10
CA ILE A 183 -5.82 9.90 18.87
C ILE A 183 -6.95 10.61 19.62
N PRO A 184 -6.65 11.59 20.50
CA PRO A 184 -7.71 12.37 21.10
C PRO A 184 -8.55 12.94 19.96
N HIS A 185 -9.83 12.58 19.90
CA HIS A 185 -10.77 13.19 18.97
C HIS A 185 -10.76 14.70 19.21
N VAL A 186 -9.98 15.43 18.43
CA VAL A 186 -10.14 16.87 18.33
C VAL A 186 -11.36 17.04 17.44
N ALA A 187 -12.46 17.50 18.03
CA ALA A 187 -13.64 17.84 17.26
C ALA A 187 -13.22 18.74 16.08
N PRO A 188 -13.78 18.55 14.87
CA PRO A 188 -13.39 19.31 13.70
C PRO A 188 -13.49 20.80 14.02
N GLN A 189 -12.36 21.48 13.96
CA GLN A 189 -12.29 22.91 14.15
C GLN A 189 -12.79 23.55 12.87
N THR A 190 -13.81 24.38 13.03
CA THR A 190 -14.33 25.21 11.96
C THR A 190 -14.08 26.65 12.35
N TRP A 191 -13.41 27.41 11.48
CA TRP A 191 -13.17 28.83 11.71
C TRP A 191 -13.29 29.62 10.42
N ARG A 192 -13.57 30.92 10.58
CA ARG A 192 -13.72 31.85 9.46
C ARG A 192 -12.40 32.55 9.19
N MET A 193 -12.00 32.60 7.92
CA MET A 193 -10.83 33.34 7.44
C MET A 193 -11.24 34.41 6.44
N VAL A 194 -10.64 35.59 6.57
CA VAL A 194 -10.77 36.68 5.61
C VAL A 194 -9.42 36.96 4.98
N VAL A 195 -9.35 36.84 3.65
CA VAL A 195 -8.14 37.03 2.85
C VAL A 195 -8.48 37.97 1.71
N ASP A 196 -7.87 39.15 1.72
CA ASP A 196 -8.00 40.15 0.65
C ASP A 196 -9.47 40.49 0.29
N GLY A 197 -10.34 40.53 1.30
CA GLY A 197 -11.78 40.81 1.16
C GLY A 197 -12.65 39.57 0.85
N GLN A 198 -12.04 38.42 0.58
CA GLN A 198 -12.72 37.14 0.39
C GLN A 198 -12.89 36.41 1.71
N VAL A 199 -14.04 35.77 1.88
CA VAL A 199 -14.46 35.09 3.11
C VAL A 199 -14.52 33.59 2.87
N PHE A 200 -13.78 32.86 3.69
CA PHE A 200 -13.80 31.41 3.69
C PHE A 200 -14.18 30.86 5.06
N THR A 201 -15.03 29.84 5.10
CA THR A 201 -15.11 28.92 6.22
C THR A 201 -14.10 27.79 5.99
N VAL A 202 -13.20 27.60 6.93
CA VAL A 202 -12.17 26.55 6.90
C VAL A 202 -12.54 25.51 7.94
N LYS A 203 -12.48 24.24 7.53
CA LYS A 203 -12.73 23.09 8.38
C LYS A 203 -11.52 22.15 8.29
N ASP A 204 -10.93 21.81 9.44
CA ASP A 204 -9.95 20.75 9.46
C ASP A 204 -10.61 19.36 9.33
N ARG A 205 -9.84 18.38 8.90
CA ARG A 205 -10.29 16.97 8.85
C ARG A 205 -9.65 16.21 10.01
N PRO A 206 -10.41 15.87 11.08
CA PRO A 206 -9.87 15.18 12.25
C PRO A 206 -9.16 13.86 11.92
N HIS A 207 -9.66 13.15 10.90
CA HIS A 207 -9.14 11.86 10.46
C HIS A 207 -8.04 11.98 9.39
N GLU A 208 -7.70 13.20 8.97
CA GLU A 208 -6.62 13.51 8.02
C GLU A 208 -5.84 14.74 8.49
N PRO A 209 -4.94 14.60 9.48
CA PRO A 209 -4.12 15.71 9.93
C PRO A 209 -3.37 16.38 8.77
N GLY A 210 -3.41 17.71 8.71
CA GLY A 210 -2.84 18.47 7.60
C GLY A 210 -3.76 18.60 6.37
N SER A 211 -4.98 18.05 6.41
CA SER A 211 -6.01 18.26 5.39
C SER A 211 -7.10 19.24 5.86
N TYR A 212 -7.53 20.09 4.93
CA TYR A 212 -8.49 21.17 5.18
C TYR A 212 -9.48 21.32 4.03
N ASP A 213 -10.74 21.62 4.38
CA ASP A 213 -11.80 21.99 3.46
C ASP A 213 -12.07 23.50 3.56
N PHE A 214 -12.12 24.18 2.42
CA PHE A 214 -12.40 25.60 2.29
C PHE A 214 -13.73 25.78 1.59
N HIS A 215 -14.62 26.54 2.22
CA HIS A 215 -15.89 26.94 1.63
C HIS A 215 -15.90 28.46 1.42
N TRP A 216 -16.05 28.90 0.17
CA TRP A 216 -16.04 30.31 -0.20
C TRP A 216 -17.44 30.91 -0.02
N GLU A 217 -17.63 31.70 1.04
CA GLU A 217 -18.95 32.19 1.41
C GLU A 217 -19.45 33.33 0.53
N ASN A 218 -18.57 34.25 0.17
CA ASN A 218 -18.89 35.40 -0.69
C ASN A 218 -18.39 35.22 -2.12
N GLY A 219 -18.14 33.98 -2.52
CA GLY A 219 -17.70 33.62 -3.87
C GLY A 219 -18.81 33.79 -4.91
N PRO A 220 -18.47 33.66 -6.20
CA PRO A 220 -19.42 33.82 -7.30
C PRO A 220 -20.48 32.70 -7.36
N ILE A 221 -20.20 31.56 -6.74
CA ILE A 221 -21.06 30.37 -6.74
C ILE A 221 -21.25 29.92 -5.28
N GLU A 222 -22.51 29.86 -4.85
CA GLU A 222 -22.87 29.30 -3.54
C GLU A 222 -22.47 27.81 -3.48
N GLY A 223 -21.90 27.35 -2.37
CA GLY A 223 -21.43 25.97 -2.27
C GLY A 223 -19.96 25.77 -2.66
N TYR A 224 -19.33 26.76 -3.29
CA TYR A 224 -18.05 26.57 -3.95
C TYR A 224 -16.86 26.63 -2.99
N GLY A 225 -15.80 25.91 -3.31
CA GLY A 225 -14.70 25.67 -2.38
C GLY A 225 -13.61 24.78 -2.97
N PHE A 226 -12.61 24.48 -2.14
CA PHE A 226 -11.54 23.55 -2.48
C PHE A 226 -11.04 22.85 -1.22
N SER A 227 -10.25 21.80 -1.41
CA SER A 227 -9.60 21.08 -0.31
C SER A 227 -8.09 21.02 -0.56
N ILE A 228 -7.31 21.02 0.50
CA ILE A 228 -5.86 20.79 0.44
C ILE A 228 -5.46 19.70 1.44
N GLY A 229 -4.34 19.06 1.19
CA GLY A 229 -3.73 18.10 2.13
C GLY A 229 -2.21 18.14 2.04
N THR A 230 -1.53 17.97 3.17
CA THR A 230 -0.07 17.85 3.22
C THR A 230 0.36 16.39 3.16
N SER A 231 1.43 16.10 2.43
CA SER A 231 2.02 14.75 2.41
C SER A 231 2.71 14.37 3.72
N THR A 232 3.12 15.35 4.51
CA THR A 232 3.74 15.16 5.83
C THR A 232 2.73 14.94 6.95
N ARG A 233 1.44 15.20 6.68
CA ARG A 233 0.35 15.18 7.67
C ARG A 233 0.54 16.15 8.84
N GLU A 234 1.43 17.13 8.69
CA GLU A 234 1.62 18.19 9.67
C GLU A 234 0.56 19.29 9.45
N PRO A 235 0.01 19.90 10.53
CA PRO A 235 -0.88 21.03 10.42
C PRO A 235 -0.23 22.20 9.68
N LEU A 236 -0.97 22.80 8.75
CA LEU A 236 -0.52 24.00 8.06
C LEU A 236 -0.66 25.21 8.98
N SER A 237 0.31 26.12 8.91
CA SER A 237 0.19 27.42 9.55
C SER A 237 -0.88 28.27 8.88
N GLU A 238 -1.49 29.20 9.62
CA GLU A 238 -2.50 30.12 9.08
C GLU A 238 -1.98 30.86 7.83
N ASP A 239 -0.72 31.30 7.84
CA ASP A 239 -0.09 31.96 6.69
C ASP A 239 -0.02 31.06 5.45
N ALA A 240 0.20 29.76 5.62
CA ALA A 240 0.17 28.81 4.52
C ALA A 240 -1.26 28.68 3.97
N LEU A 241 -2.27 28.55 4.84
CA LEU A 241 -3.68 28.50 4.42
C LEU A 241 -4.09 29.78 3.66
N ARG A 242 -3.65 30.95 4.12
CA ARG A 242 -3.89 32.23 3.43
C ARG A 242 -3.25 32.27 2.04
N ARG A 243 -2.07 31.65 1.86
CA ARG A 243 -1.42 31.57 0.53
C ARG A 243 -2.21 30.70 -0.44
N GLU A 244 -2.71 29.55 0.01
CA GLU A 244 -3.54 28.67 -0.84
C GLU A 244 -4.83 29.37 -1.28
N ILE A 245 -5.49 30.08 -0.37
CA ILE A 245 -6.68 30.89 -0.70
C ILE A 245 -6.36 31.94 -1.77
N ARG A 246 -5.23 32.66 -1.67
CA ARG A 246 -4.84 33.64 -2.69
C ARG A 246 -4.56 33.00 -4.04
N GLY A 247 -3.88 31.85 -4.05
CA GLY A 247 -3.63 31.09 -5.27
C GLY A 247 -4.92 30.66 -5.96
N PHE A 248 -5.89 30.17 -5.18
CA PHE A 248 -7.20 29.77 -5.67
C PHE A 248 -8.02 30.94 -6.24
N VAL A 249 -8.11 32.06 -5.52
CA VAL A 249 -8.86 33.25 -5.98
C VAL A 249 -8.20 33.88 -7.20
N GLY A 250 -6.88 34.01 -7.21
CA GLY A 250 -6.14 34.59 -8.33
C GLY A 250 -6.26 33.80 -9.64
N GLY A 251 -6.54 32.50 -9.57
CA GLY A 251 -6.85 31.68 -10.75
C GLY A 251 -8.29 31.81 -11.27
N HIS A 252 -9.19 32.45 -10.52
CA HIS A 252 -10.60 32.69 -10.90
C HIS A 252 -10.84 34.11 -11.45
N GLU A 253 -9.93 35.05 -11.21
CA GLU A 253 -10.02 36.45 -11.70
C GLU A 253 -9.34 36.68 -13.07
N SER A 254 -8.85 35.61 -13.72
CA SER A 254 -8.13 35.63 -15.01
C SER A 254 -8.97 35.17 -16.20
#